data_AF-A0A9P7NVY9-F1
#
_entry.id   AF-A0A9P7NVY9-F1
#
_cell.length_a   1.000
_cell.length_b   1.000
_cell.length_c   1.000
_cell.angle_alpha   90.00
_cell.angle_beta   90.00
_cell.angle_gamma   90.00
#
_symmetry.space_group_name_H-M   'P 1'
#
loop_
_entity.id
_entity.type
_entity.pdbx_description
1 polymer ?
#
loop_
_entity_poly.entity_id
_entity_poly.type
_entity_poly.pdbx_seq_one_letter_code
_entity_poly.pdbx_strand_id
1 'polypeptide(L)'
;MTQRPSWRATLVSLLLVVVCSSAQIAALEPVPDFATKHAPLVWLHSLDPFRPSDLLTHVRHTTPTIDQVPVPNLPSLTLDTLALLNGLNGTVALTSKDDVTTLPSWLMGDVPDETGRTANATACVVILVDKGQDELDAFYFYFYSYDRGANLTQVVEPLNRLVEDTQHG
;
A
#
# COMPACT_ATOMS: atom_id res chain seq x y z
N MET A 1 15.01 -11.61 -82.80
CA MET A 1 15.91 -10.70 -82.05
C MET A 1 15.23 -10.37 -80.73
N THR A 2 15.67 -11.04 -79.67
CA THR A 2 14.99 -11.12 -78.38
C THR A 2 15.61 -10.11 -77.41
N GLN A 3 14.85 -9.08 -77.01
CA GLN A 3 15.26 -8.16 -75.93
C GLN A 3 15.13 -8.87 -74.58
N ARG A 4 16.19 -8.78 -73.76
CA ARG A 4 16.24 -9.34 -72.40
C ARG A 4 15.51 -8.40 -71.42
N PRO A 5 14.73 -8.91 -70.46
CA PRO A 5 14.07 -8.07 -69.46
C PRO A 5 15.07 -7.57 -68.42
N SER A 6 15.03 -6.27 -68.13
CA SER A 6 15.81 -5.61 -67.08
C SER A 6 15.15 -5.86 -65.72
N TRP A 7 15.85 -6.53 -64.82
CA TRP A 7 15.44 -6.64 -63.42
C TRP A 7 15.81 -5.35 -62.69
N ARG A 8 14.81 -4.55 -62.30
CA ARG A 8 14.98 -3.46 -61.34
C ARG A 8 14.90 -4.06 -59.94
N ALA A 9 16.04 -4.19 -59.26
CA ALA A 9 16.07 -4.51 -57.84
C ALA A 9 15.59 -3.29 -57.06
N THR A 10 14.36 -3.33 -56.56
CA THR A 10 13.86 -2.33 -55.61
C THR A 10 14.18 -2.83 -54.20
N LEU A 11 15.20 -2.24 -53.57
CA LEU A 11 15.49 -2.41 -52.16
C LEU A 11 14.38 -1.73 -51.36
N VAL A 12 13.46 -2.52 -50.81
CA VAL A 12 12.51 -2.06 -49.79
C VAL A 12 13.27 -2.08 -48.45
N SER A 13 13.67 -0.90 -48.00
CA SER A 13 14.24 -0.73 -46.65
C SER A 13 13.13 -0.97 -45.63
N LEU A 14 13.19 -2.13 -44.95
CA LEU A 14 12.34 -2.44 -43.81
C LEU A 14 12.87 -1.66 -42.62
N LEU A 15 12.36 -0.45 -42.41
CA LEU A 15 12.63 0.35 -41.23
C LEU A 15 11.91 -0.31 -40.05
N LEU A 16 12.66 -1.13 -39.31
CA LEU A 16 12.22 -1.73 -38.06
C LEU A 16 12.12 -0.61 -37.03
N VAL A 17 10.94 0.01 -36.93
CA VAL A 17 10.63 0.93 -35.83
C VAL A 17 10.54 0.06 -34.58
N VAL A 18 11.65 -0.03 -33.85
CA VAL A 18 11.62 -0.41 -32.45
C VAL A 18 10.89 0.73 -31.75
N VAL A 19 9.59 0.55 -31.53
CA VAL A 19 8.87 1.36 -30.55
C VAL A 19 9.44 0.90 -29.20
N CYS A 20 10.45 1.64 -28.74
CA CYS A 20 10.80 1.64 -27.34
C CYS A 20 9.55 2.17 -26.63
N SER A 21 8.75 1.29 -26.03
CA SER A 21 7.73 1.71 -25.09
C SER A 21 8.46 2.39 -23.94
N SER A 22 8.67 3.70 -24.08
CA SER A 22 8.80 4.58 -22.94
C SER A 22 7.72 4.15 -21.98
N ALA A 23 8.07 3.78 -20.75
CA ALA A 23 7.10 3.61 -19.69
C ALA A 23 6.37 4.95 -19.59
N GLN A 24 5.28 5.06 -20.33
CA GLN A 24 4.32 6.13 -20.17
C GLN A 24 3.91 5.97 -18.72
N ILE A 25 4.17 6.97 -17.89
CA ILE A 25 3.36 7.18 -16.71
C ILE A 25 1.96 7.25 -17.29
N ALA A 26 1.23 6.13 -17.22
CA ALA A 26 -0.15 6.07 -17.65
C ALA A 26 -0.81 7.24 -16.94
N ALA A 27 -1.42 8.14 -17.71
CA ALA A 27 -2.34 9.10 -17.12
C ALA A 27 -3.24 8.27 -16.20
N LEU A 28 -3.32 8.65 -14.92
CA LEU A 28 -4.12 7.91 -13.94
C LEU A 28 -5.52 7.78 -14.55
N GLU A 29 -5.84 6.59 -15.06
CA GLU A 29 -7.19 6.29 -15.47
C GLU A 29 -8.05 6.51 -14.23
N PRO A 30 -9.13 7.29 -14.33
CA PRO A 30 -9.98 7.57 -13.19
C PRO A 30 -10.47 6.25 -12.59
N VAL A 31 -10.45 6.16 -11.26
CA VAL A 31 -10.93 4.98 -10.54
C VAL A 31 -12.35 4.65 -11.01
N PRO A 32 -12.61 3.45 -11.55
CA PRO A 32 -13.93 3.09 -12.04
C PRO A 32 -14.99 3.17 -10.93
N ASP A 33 -16.15 3.74 -11.24
CA ASP A 33 -17.21 4.00 -10.25
C ASP A 33 -17.66 2.74 -9.49
N PHE A 34 -17.62 1.58 -10.14
CA PHE A 34 -18.03 0.33 -9.48
C PHE A 34 -17.08 -0.04 -8.32
N ALA A 35 -15.79 0.30 -8.40
CA ALA A 35 -14.82 0.00 -7.35
C ALA A 35 -15.10 0.82 -6.07
N THR A 36 -15.56 2.08 -6.21
CA THR A 36 -15.94 2.88 -5.04
C THR A 36 -17.36 2.57 -4.57
N LYS A 37 -18.30 2.35 -5.49
CA LYS A 37 -19.70 2.05 -5.19
C LYS A 37 -19.90 0.71 -4.47
N HIS A 38 -19.10 -0.30 -4.82
CA HIS A 38 -19.17 -1.63 -4.24
C HIS A 38 -18.05 -1.91 -3.23
N ALA A 39 -17.33 -0.86 -2.79
CA ALA A 39 -16.34 -0.99 -1.75
C ALA A 39 -16.95 -1.63 -0.48
N PRO A 40 -16.23 -2.54 0.19
CA PRO A 40 -16.74 -3.21 1.37
C PRO A 40 -17.00 -2.22 2.51
N LEU A 41 -18.07 -2.48 3.27
CA LEU A 41 -18.34 -1.80 4.53
C LEU A 41 -17.66 -2.56 5.67
N VAL A 42 -16.90 -1.84 6.49
CA VAL A 42 -16.24 -2.40 7.67
C VAL A 42 -16.96 -1.91 8.92
N TRP A 43 -17.41 -2.84 9.74
CA TRP A 43 -18.02 -2.53 11.03
C TRP A 43 -16.93 -2.52 12.12
N LEU A 44 -16.67 -1.34 12.68
CA LEU A 44 -15.69 -1.17 13.76
C LEU A 44 -16.39 -1.30 15.11
N HIS A 45 -15.72 -1.92 16.07
CA HIS A 45 -16.20 -1.92 17.45
C HIS A 45 -16.10 -0.50 18.01
N SER A 46 -17.19 0.03 18.58
CA SER A 46 -17.24 1.43 19.02
C SER A 46 -16.21 1.76 20.09
N LEU A 47 -15.84 0.78 20.93
CA LEU A 47 -14.83 0.93 21.98
C LEU A 47 -13.40 0.55 21.56
N ASP A 48 -13.18 0.12 20.31
CA ASP A 48 -11.79 -0.08 19.84
C ASP A 48 -11.14 1.29 19.63
N PRO A 49 -10.09 1.67 20.38
CA PRO A 49 -9.43 2.95 20.18
C PRO A 49 -8.47 2.92 18.98
N PHE A 50 -8.07 1.74 18.50
CA PHE A 50 -7.00 1.61 17.53
C PHE A 50 -7.45 1.95 16.13
N ARG A 51 -8.57 1.42 15.63
CA ARG A 51 -9.27 1.81 14.38
C ARG A 51 -8.34 2.03 13.14
N PRO A 52 -8.89 2.26 11.94
CA PRO A 52 -8.05 2.73 10.84
C PRO A 52 -7.40 4.09 11.19
N SER A 53 -6.11 4.23 10.91
CA SER A 53 -5.30 5.40 11.29
C SER A 53 -4.68 6.07 10.06
N ASP A 54 -4.34 7.37 10.17
CA ASP A 54 -3.68 8.11 9.09
C ASP A 54 -2.25 7.59 8.77
N LEU A 55 -2.06 7.12 7.53
CA LEU A 55 -0.77 6.61 7.03
C LEU A 55 0.37 7.63 7.14
N LEU A 56 0.11 8.90 6.81
CA LEU A 56 1.16 9.93 6.81
C LEU A 56 1.64 10.23 8.24
N THR A 57 0.71 10.24 9.19
CA THR A 57 1.00 10.37 10.62
C THR A 57 1.90 9.23 11.08
N HIS A 58 1.59 7.98 10.72
CA HIS A 58 2.46 6.83 11.01
C HIS A 58 3.88 7.01 10.45
N VAL A 59 4.01 7.43 9.18
CA VAL A 59 5.30 7.69 8.54
C VAL A 59 6.10 8.78 9.28
N ARG A 60 5.43 9.82 9.77
CA ARG A 60 6.09 10.90 10.53
C ARG A 60 6.64 10.43 11.88
N HIS A 61 6.01 9.42 12.50
CA HIS A 61 6.45 8.81 13.76
C HIS A 61 7.44 7.66 13.57
N THR A 62 7.88 7.40 12.34
CA THR A 62 8.91 6.40 12.04
C THR A 62 10.13 7.03 11.37
N THR A 63 11.25 6.33 11.43
CA THR A 63 12.49 6.65 10.73
C THR A 63 12.94 5.42 9.93
N PRO A 64 13.30 5.56 8.66
CA PRO A 64 13.89 4.46 7.91
C PRO A 64 15.22 4.03 8.53
N THR A 65 15.41 2.73 8.65
CA THR A 65 16.63 2.10 9.16
C THR A 65 17.06 0.97 8.23
N ILE A 66 18.37 0.78 8.11
CA ILE A 66 18.98 -0.41 7.49
C ILE A 66 19.85 -1.04 8.57
N ASP A 67 19.66 -2.33 8.84
CA ASP A 67 20.33 -3.04 9.93
C ASP A 67 20.21 -2.31 11.28
N GLN A 68 19.02 -1.78 11.57
CA GLN A 68 18.69 -0.98 12.76
C GLN A 68 19.43 0.37 12.88
N VAL A 69 20.19 0.78 11.87
CA VAL A 69 20.87 2.08 11.83
C VAL A 69 20.03 3.07 11.01
N PRO A 70 19.71 4.27 11.53
CA PRO A 70 18.97 5.29 10.79
C PRO A 70 19.69 5.70 9.50
N VAL A 71 18.93 5.79 8.40
CA VAL A 71 19.47 6.25 7.12
C VAL A 71 19.70 7.77 7.18
N PRO A 72 20.94 8.27 7.02
CA PRO A 72 21.23 9.69 7.15
C PRO A 72 20.79 10.49 5.92
N ASN A 73 20.59 11.79 6.10
CA ASN A 73 20.39 12.78 5.03
C ASN A 73 19.18 12.52 4.11
N LEU A 74 18.15 11.84 4.61
CA LEU A 74 16.89 11.71 3.87
C LEU A 74 16.08 13.02 3.92
N PRO A 75 15.39 13.38 2.82
CA PRO A 75 14.41 14.46 2.85
C PRO A 75 13.20 14.08 3.72
N SER A 76 12.33 15.05 4.01
CA SER A 76 11.06 14.77 4.68
C SER A 76 10.24 13.77 3.85
N LEU A 77 9.89 12.65 4.46
CA LEU A 77 9.07 11.62 3.82
C LEU A 77 7.58 12.01 3.90
N THR A 78 6.90 11.87 2.77
CA THR A 78 5.45 11.98 2.61
C THR A 78 4.95 10.76 1.84
N LEU A 79 3.64 10.59 1.71
CA LEU A 79 3.09 9.49 0.90
C LEU A 79 3.52 9.56 -0.57
N ASP A 80 3.83 10.76 -1.07
CA ASP A 80 4.35 10.98 -2.43
C ASP A 80 5.85 10.69 -2.58
N THR A 81 6.62 10.76 -1.48
CA THR A 81 8.09 10.62 -1.50
C THR A 81 8.62 9.35 -0.86
N LEU A 82 7.76 8.50 -0.29
CA LEU A 82 8.15 7.19 0.26
C LEU A 82 8.88 6.31 -0.75
N ALA A 83 8.57 6.44 -2.04
CA ALA A 83 9.24 5.70 -3.11
C ALA A 83 10.75 5.95 -3.20
N LEU A 84 11.27 7.06 -2.63
CA LEU A 84 12.70 7.33 -2.55
C LEU A 84 13.47 6.22 -1.80
N LEU A 85 12.80 5.54 -0.86
CA LEU A 85 13.40 4.44 -0.10
C LEU A 85 13.73 3.23 -0.98
N ASN A 86 13.04 3.05 -2.11
CA ASN A 86 13.28 1.94 -3.04
C ASN A 86 14.65 2.00 -3.73
N GLY A 87 15.30 3.18 -3.72
CA GLY A 87 16.65 3.36 -4.27
C GLY A 87 17.78 2.99 -3.31
N LEU A 88 17.47 2.64 -2.06
CA LEU A 88 18.46 2.28 -1.06
C LEU A 88 18.86 0.81 -1.18
N ASN A 89 20.13 0.51 -0.92
CA ASN A 89 20.63 -0.86 -0.90
C ASN A 89 20.35 -1.51 0.46
N GLY A 90 19.73 -2.69 0.45
CA GLY A 90 19.42 -3.45 1.65
C GLY A 90 17.93 -3.44 2.01
N THR A 91 17.59 -4.07 3.14
CA THR A 91 16.21 -4.09 3.63
C THR A 91 15.96 -2.84 4.45
N VAL A 92 15.15 -1.93 3.92
CA VAL A 92 14.73 -0.73 4.63
C VAL A 92 13.52 -1.06 5.49
N ALA A 93 13.61 -0.80 6.78
CA ALA A 93 12.49 -0.90 7.73
C ALA A 93 12.13 0.49 8.27
N LEU A 94 10.84 0.79 8.39
CA LEU A 94 10.37 1.95 9.15
C LEU A 94 10.37 1.58 10.64
N THR A 95 11.22 2.25 11.41
CA THR A 95 11.39 2.02 12.85
C THR A 95 10.76 3.17 13.64
N SER A 96 10.02 2.88 14.70
CA SER A 96 9.38 3.93 15.51
C SER A 96 10.41 4.87 16.15
N LYS A 97 10.07 6.17 16.19
CA LYS A 97 10.83 7.19 16.94
C LYS A 97 10.45 7.24 18.42
N ASP A 98 9.30 6.67 18.77
CA ASP A 98 8.69 6.74 20.09
C ASP A 98 8.73 5.37 20.77
N ASP A 99 8.65 5.35 22.11
CA ASP A 99 8.43 4.12 22.85
C ASP A 99 6.98 3.64 22.68
N VAL A 100 6.79 2.68 21.79
CA VAL A 100 5.47 2.09 21.47
C VAL A 100 4.82 1.40 22.67
N THR A 101 5.58 1.00 23.69
CA THR A 101 5.03 0.34 24.89
C THR A 101 4.21 1.30 25.76
N THR A 102 4.44 2.61 25.61
CA THR A 102 3.65 3.66 26.27
C THR A 102 2.31 3.94 25.58
N LEU A 103 2.04 3.28 24.44
CA LEU A 103 0.87 3.48 23.60
C LEU A 103 0.65 4.96 23.23
N PRO A 104 1.62 5.60 22.55
CA PRO A 104 1.50 7.00 22.17
C PRO A 104 0.28 7.22 21.26
N SER A 105 -0.31 8.41 21.33
CA SER A 105 -1.62 8.70 20.73
C SER A 105 -1.69 8.49 19.22
N TRP A 106 -0.55 8.56 18.50
CA TRP A 106 -0.49 8.32 17.05
C TRP A 106 -0.68 6.84 16.66
N LEU A 107 -0.64 5.92 17.64
CA LEU A 107 -1.05 4.52 17.44
C LEU A 107 -2.57 4.34 17.46
N MET A 108 -3.31 5.33 17.96
CA MET A 108 -4.77 5.35 17.93
C MET A 108 -5.25 5.84 16.57
N GLY A 109 -6.43 5.39 16.18
CA GLY A 109 -7.02 5.67 14.89
C GLY A 109 -8.15 6.68 14.98
N ASP A 110 -8.62 7.08 13.81
CA ASP A 110 -9.57 8.16 13.68
C ASP A 110 -11.00 7.67 13.89
N VAL A 111 -11.78 8.49 14.61
CA VAL A 111 -13.21 8.25 14.81
C VAL A 111 -13.94 8.71 13.54
N PRO A 112 -14.71 7.83 12.88
CA PRO A 112 -15.55 8.25 11.77
C PRO A 112 -16.59 9.28 12.22
N ASP A 113 -16.90 10.24 11.35
CA ASP A 113 -17.96 11.22 11.59
C ASP A 113 -19.37 10.59 11.54
N GLU A 114 -20.42 11.39 11.73
CA GLU A 114 -21.82 10.93 11.68
C GLU A 114 -22.21 10.31 10.33
N THR A 115 -21.44 10.56 9.27
CA THR A 115 -21.61 9.98 7.93
C THR A 115 -20.75 8.75 7.69
N GLY A 116 -19.97 8.31 8.70
CA GLY A 116 -19.07 7.16 8.63
C GLY A 116 -17.75 7.46 7.93
N ARG A 117 -17.36 8.73 7.77
CA ARG A 117 -16.14 9.15 7.06
C ARG A 117 -15.04 9.56 8.01
N THR A 118 -13.80 9.24 7.67
CA THR A 118 -12.58 9.74 8.33
C THR A 118 -11.97 10.85 7.48
N ALA A 119 -12.60 12.02 7.44
CA ALA A 119 -12.30 13.07 6.44
C ALA A 119 -10.87 13.62 6.48
N ASN A 120 -10.21 13.58 7.64
CA ASN A 120 -8.88 14.15 7.85
C ASN A 120 -7.75 13.10 7.89
N ALA A 121 -8.05 11.85 7.55
CA ALA A 121 -7.11 10.74 7.67
C ALA A 121 -7.08 9.90 6.38
N THR A 122 -5.89 9.63 5.88
CA THR A 122 -5.65 8.66 4.82
C THR A 122 -5.50 7.28 5.45
N ALA A 123 -6.61 6.64 5.79
CA ALA A 123 -6.63 5.36 6.51
C ALA A 123 -6.91 4.14 5.62
N CYS A 124 -7.19 4.35 4.33
CA CYS A 124 -7.53 3.30 3.39
C CYS A 124 -6.75 3.48 2.07
N VAL A 125 -6.28 2.36 1.51
CA VAL A 125 -5.63 2.30 0.21
C VAL A 125 -6.39 1.31 -0.65
N VAL A 126 -6.74 1.72 -1.86
CA VAL A 126 -7.35 0.84 -2.88
C VAL A 126 -6.32 0.58 -3.96
N ILE A 127 -6.01 -0.69 -4.18
CA ILE A 127 -5.11 -1.13 -5.25
C ILE A 127 -5.96 -1.72 -6.35
N LEU A 128 -5.85 -1.15 -7.54
CA LEU A 128 -6.54 -1.62 -8.73
C LEU A 128 -5.51 -2.30 -9.66
N VAL A 129 -5.82 -3.51 -10.10
CA VAL A 129 -4.98 -4.26 -11.03
C VAL A 129 -5.80 -4.54 -12.28
N ASP A 130 -5.48 -3.82 -13.36
CA ASP A 130 -6.05 -4.06 -14.68
C ASP A 130 -5.47 -5.35 -15.27
N LYS A 131 -6.34 -6.28 -15.59
CA LYS A 131 -5.99 -7.56 -16.23
C LYS A 131 -6.25 -7.55 -17.74
N GLY A 132 -6.82 -6.47 -18.27
CA GLY A 132 -7.32 -6.38 -19.64
C GLY A 132 -8.65 -7.10 -19.82
N GLN A 133 -9.19 -7.04 -21.04
CA GLN A 133 -10.45 -7.69 -21.43
C GLN A 133 -11.66 -7.28 -20.54
N ASP A 134 -11.68 -6.02 -20.10
CA ASP A 134 -12.68 -5.47 -19.17
C ASP A 134 -12.70 -6.16 -17.78
N GLU A 135 -11.61 -6.82 -17.38
CA GLU A 135 -11.41 -7.40 -16.05
C GLU A 135 -10.47 -6.54 -15.19
N LEU A 136 -10.93 -6.22 -13.97
CA LEU A 136 -10.19 -5.43 -12.99
C LEU A 136 -10.30 -6.09 -11.61
N ASP A 137 -9.16 -6.31 -10.96
CA ASP A 137 -9.15 -6.68 -9.53
C ASP A 137 -9.06 -5.40 -8.68
N ALA A 138 -9.90 -5.31 -7.65
CA ALA A 138 -9.84 -4.25 -6.65
C ALA A 138 -9.56 -4.83 -5.27
N PHE A 139 -8.48 -4.35 -4.63
CA PHE A 139 -8.08 -4.73 -3.29
C PHE A 139 -8.21 -3.53 -2.35
N TYR A 140 -8.92 -3.71 -1.24
CA TYR A 140 -9.18 -2.66 -0.25
C TYR A 140 -8.39 -2.95 1.01
N PHE A 141 -7.48 -2.05 1.36
CA PHE A 141 -6.64 -2.15 2.55
C PHE A 141 -6.99 -1.06 3.53
N TYR A 142 -7.15 -1.43 4.80
CA TYR A 142 -7.32 -0.50 5.90
C TYR A 142 -6.04 -0.50 6.71
N PHE A 143 -5.49 0.68 6.94
CA PHE A 143 -4.23 0.83 7.64
C PHE A 143 -4.47 1.06 9.12
N TYR A 144 -3.82 0.26 9.96
CA TYR A 144 -3.77 0.43 11.39
C TYR A 144 -2.34 0.76 11.78
N SER A 145 -2.12 1.87 12.49
CA SER A 145 -0.79 2.15 13.05
C SER A 145 -0.37 1.09 14.07
N TYR A 146 -1.35 0.53 14.79
CA TYR A 146 -1.19 -0.59 15.68
C TYR A 146 -2.51 -1.34 15.77
N ASP A 147 -2.48 -2.64 15.49
CA ASP A 147 -3.61 -3.53 15.73
C ASP A 147 -3.25 -4.41 16.93
N ARG A 148 -3.91 -4.15 18.06
CA ARG A 148 -3.69 -4.92 19.30
C ARG A 148 -4.20 -6.37 19.16
N GLY A 149 -5.08 -6.63 18.20
CA GLY A 149 -5.75 -7.91 18.04
C GLY A 149 -6.71 -8.23 19.18
N ALA A 150 -7.23 -9.46 19.16
CA ALA A 150 -8.17 -9.93 20.16
C ALA A 150 -7.48 -10.18 21.51
N ASN A 151 -8.12 -9.73 22.59
CA ASN A 151 -7.69 -10.11 23.92
C ASN A 151 -8.11 -11.57 24.21
N LEU A 152 -7.16 -12.50 24.12
CA LEU A 152 -7.42 -13.93 24.33
C LEU A 152 -7.90 -14.26 25.76
N THR A 153 -7.69 -13.38 26.74
CA THR A 153 -8.23 -13.57 28.10
C THR A 153 -9.75 -13.38 28.18
N GLN A 154 -10.37 -12.79 27.17
CA GLN A 154 -11.83 -12.58 27.10
C GLN A 154 -12.55 -13.70 26.33
N VAL A 155 -11.83 -14.76 25.98
CA VAL A 155 -12.41 -15.88 25.23
C VAL A 155 -13.26 -16.74 26.17
N VAL A 156 -14.38 -17.25 25.66
CA VAL A 156 -15.30 -18.14 26.41
C VAL A 156 -14.83 -19.59 26.36
N GLU A 157 -15.39 -20.46 27.22
CA GLU A 157 -15.14 -21.91 27.12
C GLU A 157 -15.48 -22.46 25.73
N PRO A 158 -14.70 -23.43 25.20
CA PRO A 158 -13.57 -24.14 25.84
C PRO A 158 -12.20 -23.52 25.57
N LEU A 159 -12.15 -22.43 24.79
CA LEU A 159 -10.92 -21.86 24.26
C LEU A 159 -10.14 -21.03 25.29
N ASN A 160 -10.79 -20.55 26.35
CA ASN A 160 -10.13 -19.96 27.52
C ASN A 160 -9.06 -20.88 28.15
N ARG A 161 -9.24 -22.20 28.07
CA ARG A 161 -8.29 -23.21 28.62
C ARG A 161 -6.94 -23.22 27.90
N LEU A 162 -6.84 -22.66 26.69
CA LEU A 162 -5.59 -22.59 25.93
C LEU A 162 -4.65 -21.47 26.43
N VAL A 163 -5.16 -20.53 27.24
CA VAL A 163 -4.42 -19.35 27.69
C VAL A 163 -3.79 -19.57 29.08
N GLU A 164 -4.31 -20.53 29.85
CA GLU A 164 -3.90 -20.78 31.25
C GLU A 164 -2.48 -21.39 31.39
N ASP A 165 -1.88 -21.91 30.32
CA ASP A 165 -0.65 -22.73 30.40
C ASP A 165 0.68 -21.93 30.26
N THR A 166 0.66 -20.60 30.36
CA THR A 166 1.85 -19.75 30.08
C THR A 166 2.50 -19.12 31.31
N GLN A 167 2.06 -19.42 32.53
CA GLN A 167 2.66 -18.84 33.76
C GLN A 167 3.76 -19.70 34.44
N HIS A 168 4.21 -20.80 33.84
CA HIS A 168 5.26 -21.67 34.42
C HIS A 168 6.38 -22.07 33.44
N GLY A 169 6.69 -21.24 32.45
CA GLY A 169 7.83 -21.43 31.53
C GLY A 169 8.93 -20.41 31.75
#